data_AF-A0AAU5ARL3-F1
#
_entry.id   AF-A0AAU5ARL3-F1
#
_cell.length_a   1.000
_cell.length_b   1.000
_cell.length_c   1.000
_cell.angle_alpha   90.00
_cell.angle_beta   90.00
_cell.angle_gamma   90.00
#
_symmetry.space_group_name_H-M   'P 1'
#
loop_
_entity.id
_entity.type
_entity.pdbx_description
1 polymer ?
#
loop_
_entity_poly.entity_id
_entity_poly.type
_entity_poly.pdbx_seq_one_letter_code
_entity_poly.pdbx_strand_id
1 'polypeptide(L)'
;MRTDTSPGTLPAREHLPAGDAGTPVLDVVIPVYNEEKDLQPCVLRLHEHLKRTFPYAFRITIADNASIDTTPQVAARLESEIPEVTSFRLEQKGRGRALRTVWSASDAPILAYMDVDLSTDLNALLPLVAPLISGHSDLAIGSRLARSSRVVRGAKREFISRTYNLILRGSLQARFSDAQCGFKAIRRDVAQALLPLVEDTGWFFDTEMLVLAERAGLRIHEVPVDWVDDPNSTVHIVKTATEDLKGVWRVGKALASGSLPLDRVTRPFGDDPRDRDIQDVPKGLARQLVGFCVVGGLSTLFYLVLYSLFRQFGGSQVANALALLVSAVANTAANRRLTFGVRGRGGAVRHQAQGLVVFAIGLALTSGSLAALNAASSDPAHSTELAVLVAANLAATVLRFLLFRAWVFPDRDDSAEEPPLAALDSPSSPTYATAPQSPQHPQYPGSYAPLPQRQSPQGTYDTASTTQFRAGEAADGTWRDATMQLQPVRPHDTDPRNSR
;
A
#
# COMPACT_ATOMS: atom_id res chain seq x y z
N MET A 1 44.79 4.69 -9.48
CA MET A 1 43.59 5.54 -9.52
C MET A 1 42.75 5.11 -10.72
N ARG A 2 41.78 4.22 -10.51
CA ARG A 2 40.77 3.84 -11.52
C ARG A 2 39.46 4.47 -11.05
N THR A 3 39.00 5.47 -11.78
CA THR A 3 37.69 6.11 -11.62
C THR A 3 36.68 5.29 -12.39
N ASP A 4 36.09 4.30 -11.73
CA ASP A 4 34.89 3.62 -12.24
C ASP A 4 33.74 4.01 -11.31
N THR A 5 33.01 5.07 -11.68
CA THR A 5 31.82 5.57 -10.99
C THR A 5 30.56 5.16 -11.74
N SER A 6 30.47 3.89 -12.12
CA SER A 6 29.19 3.30 -12.51
C SER A 6 28.58 2.71 -11.24
N PRO A 7 27.38 3.11 -10.78
CA PRO A 7 26.71 2.41 -9.70
C PRO A 7 26.37 1.01 -10.22
N GLY A 8 27.26 0.07 -9.91
CA GLY A 8 27.09 -1.34 -10.21
C GLY A 8 25.91 -1.91 -9.43
N THR A 9 25.48 -3.09 -9.86
CA THR A 9 24.52 -3.94 -9.16
C THR A 9 24.67 -3.88 -7.63
N LEU A 10 23.55 -3.86 -6.90
CA LEU A 10 23.55 -3.83 -5.43
C LEU A 10 24.44 -4.97 -4.86
N PRO A 11 25.13 -4.74 -3.73
CA PRO A 11 26.00 -5.75 -3.11
C PRO A 11 25.23 -7.01 -2.68
N ALA A 12 25.89 -8.01 -2.10
CA ALA A 12 25.18 -9.14 -1.50
C ALA A 12 24.39 -8.69 -0.24
N ARG A 13 23.30 -9.42 0.09
CA ARG A 13 22.58 -9.18 1.35
C ARG A 13 23.41 -9.72 2.51
N GLU A 14 24.02 -8.82 3.25
CA GLU A 14 24.74 -9.13 4.49
C GLU A 14 23.98 -8.58 5.69
N HIS A 15 24.24 -9.20 6.85
CA HIS A 15 23.87 -8.63 8.15
C HIS A 15 24.56 -7.28 8.28
N LEU A 16 23.85 -6.28 8.80
CA LEU A 16 24.50 -4.98 9.01
C LEU A 16 25.64 -5.15 10.01
N PRO A 17 26.87 -4.70 9.67
CA PRO A 17 27.94 -4.68 10.65
C PRO A 17 27.51 -3.80 11.82
N ALA A 18 27.84 -4.21 13.05
CA ALA A 18 27.76 -3.32 14.20
C ALA A 18 28.65 -2.10 13.87
N GLY A 19 28.02 -0.95 13.60
CA GLY A 19 28.73 0.24 13.16
C GLY A 19 29.76 0.73 14.18
N ASP A 20 30.67 1.59 13.73
CA ASP A 20 31.57 2.32 14.64
C ASP A 20 30.76 3.04 15.73
N ALA A 21 31.32 3.09 16.94
CA ALA A 21 30.67 3.73 18.07
C ALA A 21 30.32 5.20 17.72
N GLY A 22 29.02 5.51 17.65
CA GLY A 22 28.51 6.86 17.43
C GLY A 22 27.65 7.06 16.18
N THR A 23 27.68 6.16 15.19
CA THR A 23 26.79 6.27 14.03
C THR A 23 25.43 5.62 14.33
N PRO A 24 24.29 6.33 14.12
CA PRO A 24 22.98 5.73 14.32
C PRO A 24 22.76 4.57 13.33
N VAL A 25 22.29 3.43 13.84
CA VAL A 25 21.90 2.27 13.02
C VAL A 25 20.56 2.52 12.31
N LEU A 26 19.67 3.25 12.98
CA LEU A 26 18.33 3.58 12.51
C LEU A 26 18.13 5.08 12.45
N ASP A 27 17.63 5.59 11.32
CA ASP A 27 17.12 6.95 11.20
C ASP A 27 15.61 6.90 10.93
N VAL A 28 14.81 7.35 11.90
CA VAL A 28 13.35 7.42 11.78
C VAL A 28 12.96 8.82 11.35
N VAL A 29 12.51 8.94 10.11
CA VAL A 29 12.06 10.21 9.54
C VAL A 29 10.58 10.45 9.84
N ILE A 30 10.26 11.65 10.34
CA ILE A 30 8.88 12.10 10.56
C ILE A 30 8.62 13.27 9.59
N PRO A 31 7.96 13.04 8.44
CA PRO A 31 7.57 14.12 7.55
C PRO A 31 6.40 14.90 8.16
N VAL A 32 6.54 16.22 8.26
CA VAL A 32 5.52 17.10 8.85
C VAL A 32 5.17 18.26 7.93
N TYR A 33 3.90 18.66 7.91
CA TYR A 33 3.45 19.89 7.27
C TYR A 33 2.31 20.49 8.09
N ASN A 34 2.58 21.61 8.75
CA ASN A 34 1.65 22.26 9.67
C ASN A 34 1.13 21.35 10.80
N GLU A 35 2.07 20.79 11.57
CA GLU A 35 1.82 19.80 12.62
C GLU A 35 2.27 20.32 14.01
N GLU A 36 2.08 21.61 14.27
CA GLU A 36 2.57 22.28 15.48
C GLU A 36 2.06 21.66 16.79
N LYS A 37 0.91 20.97 16.74
CA LYS A 37 0.27 20.33 17.90
C LYS A 37 0.75 18.90 18.12
N ASP A 38 0.94 18.16 17.03
CA ASP A 38 1.17 16.72 17.08
C ASP A 38 2.66 16.36 17.07
N LEU A 39 3.52 17.24 16.54
CA LEU A 39 4.96 16.98 16.41
C LEU A 39 5.66 16.71 17.75
N GLN A 40 5.49 17.56 18.76
CA GLN A 40 6.16 17.38 20.06
C GLN A 40 5.70 16.10 20.78
N PRO A 41 4.39 15.84 20.96
CA PRO A 41 3.91 14.58 21.54
C PRO A 41 4.41 13.34 20.78
N CYS A 42 4.46 13.41 19.45
CA CYS A 42 4.95 12.33 18.61
C CYS A 42 6.43 12.02 18.88
N VAL A 43 7.30 13.02 18.77
CA VAL A 43 8.75 12.86 18.94
C VAL A 43 9.10 12.37 20.34
N LEU A 44 8.45 12.91 21.38
CA LEU A 44 8.69 12.48 22.76
C LEU A 44 8.30 11.01 22.97
N ARG A 45 7.13 10.58 22.48
CA ARG A 45 6.68 9.19 22.60
C ARG A 45 7.56 8.23 21.81
N LEU A 46 7.96 8.62 20.60
CA LEU A 46 8.87 7.82 19.77
C LEU A 46 10.25 7.70 20.43
N HIS A 47 10.80 8.80 20.94
CA HIS A 47 12.10 8.82 21.61
C HIS A 47 12.10 7.94 22.86
N GLU A 48 11.09 8.07 23.72
CA GLU A 48 10.94 7.23 24.92
C GLU A 48 10.82 5.75 24.55
N HIS A 49 10.03 5.43 23.52
CA HIS A 49 9.90 4.05 23.03
C HIS A 49 11.25 3.50 22.57
N LEU A 50 11.94 4.21 21.68
CA LEU A 50 13.23 3.80 21.13
C LEU A 50 14.31 3.65 22.22
N LYS A 51 14.39 4.60 23.17
CA LYS A 51 15.30 4.51 24.33
C LYS A 51 15.08 3.24 25.16
N ARG A 52 13.82 2.82 25.31
CA ARG A 52 13.44 1.69 26.16
C ARG A 52 13.55 0.34 25.45
N THR A 53 13.22 0.27 24.16
CA THR A 53 12.99 -1.00 23.46
C THR A 53 13.98 -1.27 22.33
N PHE A 54 14.65 -0.25 21.78
CA PHE A 54 15.49 -0.40 20.61
C PHE A 54 16.95 -0.63 21.01
N PRO A 55 17.57 -1.77 20.61
CA PRO A 55 18.87 -2.16 21.13
C PRO A 55 20.07 -1.47 20.45
N TYR A 56 19.83 -0.60 19.47
CA TYR A 56 20.87 0.06 18.69
C TYR A 56 20.77 1.59 18.78
N ALA A 57 21.86 2.28 18.45
CA ALA A 57 21.85 3.73 18.30
C ALA A 57 20.85 4.17 17.22
N PHE A 58 20.14 5.26 17.46
CA PHE A 58 19.10 5.76 16.55
C PHE A 58 19.15 7.28 16.45
N ARG A 59 18.52 7.80 15.39
CA ARG A 59 18.23 9.21 15.16
C ARG A 59 16.75 9.36 14.78
N ILE A 60 16.14 10.45 15.21
CA ILE A 60 14.83 10.89 14.75
C ILE A 60 15.05 12.15 13.91
N THR A 61 14.66 12.10 12.64
CA THR A 61 14.80 13.25 11.74
C THR A 61 13.43 13.84 11.42
N ILE A 62 13.20 15.07 11.87
CA ILE A 62 11.99 15.83 11.55
C ILE A 62 12.16 16.45 10.16
N ALA A 63 11.38 16.00 9.19
CA ALA A 63 11.42 16.50 7.82
C ALA A 63 10.28 17.51 7.60
N ASP A 64 10.54 18.79 7.87
CA ASP A 64 9.56 19.87 7.68
C ASP A 64 9.35 20.16 6.19
N ASN A 65 8.14 19.85 5.72
CA ASN A 65 7.73 19.92 4.33
C ASN A 65 7.11 21.30 3.99
N ALA A 66 7.88 22.36 4.23
CA ALA A 66 7.51 23.76 3.99
C ALA A 66 6.33 24.25 4.83
N SER A 67 6.34 23.96 6.14
CA SER A 67 5.32 24.45 7.08
C SER A 67 5.31 25.99 7.15
N ILE A 68 4.13 26.53 7.39
CA ILE A 68 3.85 27.98 7.48
C ILE A 68 3.30 28.38 8.86
N ASP A 69 3.14 27.42 9.75
CA ASP A 69 2.72 27.60 11.16
C ASP A 69 3.93 27.55 12.10
N THR A 70 3.72 27.21 13.38
CA THR A 70 4.81 27.14 14.37
C THR A 70 5.59 25.83 14.39
N THR A 71 5.31 24.89 13.48
CA THR A 71 6.03 23.60 13.34
C THR A 71 7.56 23.75 13.29
N PRO A 72 8.15 24.69 12.52
CA PRO A 72 9.60 24.85 12.45
C PRO A 72 10.23 25.23 13.80
N GLN A 73 9.55 26.05 14.60
CA GLN A 73 10.00 26.46 15.93
C GLN A 73 9.93 25.29 16.90
N VAL A 74 8.88 24.47 16.82
CA VAL A 74 8.75 23.24 17.62
C VAL A 74 9.87 22.26 17.26
N ALA A 75 10.17 22.07 15.98
CA ALA A 75 11.25 21.19 15.52
C ALA A 75 12.63 21.64 16.03
N ALA A 76 12.95 22.93 15.89
CA ALA A 76 14.22 23.49 16.36
C ALA A 76 14.40 23.35 17.88
N ARG A 77 13.33 23.51 18.66
CA ARG A 77 13.36 23.29 20.11
C ARG A 77 13.65 21.83 20.44
N LEU A 78 12.95 20.89 19.80
CA LEU A 78 13.15 19.45 20.03
C LEU A 78 14.58 19.01 19.70
N GLU A 79 15.15 19.51 18.61
CA GLU A 79 16.56 19.27 18.24
C GLU A 79 17.53 19.83 19.29
N SER A 80 17.24 20.99 19.89
CA SER A 80 18.08 21.56 20.96
C SER A 80 17.98 20.82 22.30
N GLU A 81 16.84 20.19 22.58
CA GLU A 81 16.55 19.53 23.86
C GLU A 81 16.91 18.03 23.84
N ILE A 82 16.88 17.38 22.68
CA ILE A 82 17.02 15.92 22.54
C ILE A 82 18.18 15.59 21.59
N PRO A 83 19.31 15.06 22.08
CA PRO A 83 20.50 14.80 21.26
C PRO A 83 20.29 13.87 20.06
N GLU A 84 19.33 12.93 20.15
CA GLU A 84 19.00 12.01 19.06
C GLU A 84 18.02 12.60 18.03
N VAL A 85 17.57 13.85 18.18
CA VAL A 85 16.66 14.53 17.27
C VAL A 85 17.42 15.51 16.39
N THR A 86 17.14 15.49 15.10
CA THR A 86 17.61 16.49 14.14
C THR A 86 16.44 17.00 13.31
N SER A 87 16.54 18.22 12.79
CA SER A 87 15.50 18.78 11.93
C SER A 87 16.05 19.18 10.55
N PHE A 88 15.26 18.95 9.51
CA PHE A 88 15.57 19.35 8.15
C PHE A 88 14.34 20.01 7.52
N ARG A 89 14.48 21.29 7.17
CA ARG A 89 13.41 22.06 6.52
C ARG A 89 13.59 22.08 5.01
N LEU A 90 12.51 21.76 4.30
CA LEU A 90 12.39 21.93 2.88
C LEU A 90 11.58 23.19 2.58
N GLU A 91 12.05 24.01 1.64
CA GLU A 91 11.32 25.20 1.20
C GLU A 91 10.23 24.89 0.15
N GLN A 92 10.23 23.67 -0.39
CA GLN A 92 9.26 23.22 -1.40
C GLN A 92 8.48 22.01 -0.90
N LYS A 93 7.16 22.05 -1.13
CA LYS A 93 6.26 20.96 -0.74
C LYS A 93 6.50 19.67 -1.55
N GLY A 94 6.24 18.56 -0.88
CA GLY A 94 6.19 17.21 -1.42
C GLY A 94 6.64 16.19 -0.38
N ARG A 95 5.75 15.30 0.07
CA ARG A 95 6.12 14.27 1.05
C ARG A 95 7.23 13.36 0.52
N GLY A 96 7.10 12.88 -0.72
CA GLY A 96 8.17 12.13 -1.39
C GLY A 96 9.46 12.93 -1.56
N ARG A 97 9.39 14.25 -1.73
CA ARG A 97 10.57 15.13 -1.73
C ARG A 97 11.23 15.16 -0.35
N ALA A 98 10.46 15.36 0.72
CA ALA A 98 10.98 15.38 2.09
C ALA A 98 11.69 14.07 2.43
N LEU A 99 11.04 12.94 2.18
CA LEU A 99 11.61 11.60 2.41
C LEU A 99 12.87 11.38 1.57
N ARG A 100 12.82 11.65 0.25
CA ARG A 100 13.97 11.48 -0.63
C ARG A 100 15.18 12.30 -0.19
N THR A 101 14.98 13.57 0.16
CA THR A 101 16.06 14.46 0.59
C THR A 101 16.71 13.96 1.87
N VAL A 102 15.91 13.66 2.90
CA VAL A 102 16.44 13.22 4.19
C VAL A 102 17.10 11.84 4.09
N TRP A 103 16.46 10.87 3.42
CA TRP A 103 17.03 9.53 3.24
C TRP A 103 18.31 9.54 2.41
N SER A 104 18.43 10.42 1.42
CA SER A 104 19.66 10.54 0.62
C SER A 104 20.82 11.16 1.40
N ALA A 105 20.51 12.04 2.38
CA ALA A 105 21.51 12.68 3.23
C ALA A 105 21.92 11.84 4.44
N SER A 106 21.08 10.89 4.86
CA SER A 106 21.30 10.07 6.03
C SER A 106 22.49 9.10 5.86
N ASP A 107 23.27 8.96 6.92
CA ASP A 107 24.36 7.99 7.06
C ASP A 107 23.93 6.68 7.73
N ALA A 108 22.72 6.62 8.30
CA ALA A 108 22.23 5.44 9.00
C ALA A 108 21.97 4.28 8.01
N PRO A 109 22.40 3.04 8.33
CA PRO A 109 22.22 1.90 7.43
C PRO A 109 20.76 1.49 7.25
N ILE A 110 19.88 1.75 8.23
CA ILE A 110 18.44 1.58 8.10
C ILE A 110 17.75 2.94 8.15
N LEU A 111 16.91 3.17 7.14
CA LEU A 111 16.10 4.37 7.01
C LEU A 111 14.64 3.96 7.18
N ALA A 112 13.95 4.56 8.14
CA ALA A 112 12.52 4.37 8.33
C ALA A 112 11.80 5.70 8.16
N TYR A 113 10.51 5.64 7.89
CA TYR A 113 9.64 6.79 8.12
C TYR A 113 8.33 6.34 8.75
N MET A 114 7.75 7.24 9.53
CA MET A 114 6.42 7.08 10.09
C MET A 114 5.65 8.40 10.09
N ASP A 115 4.32 8.31 10.04
CA ASP A 115 3.43 9.48 10.14
C ASP A 115 3.46 10.08 11.57
N VAL A 116 3.29 11.41 11.66
CA VAL A 116 3.37 12.18 12.92
C VAL A 116 2.23 11.86 13.89
N ASP A 117 1.09 11.41 13.38
CA ASP A 117 -0.12 11.10 14.16
C ASP A 117 0.02 9.85 15.05
N LEU A 118 1.11 9.08 14.90
CA LEU A 118 1.32 7.79 15.55
C LEU A 118 0.15 6.82 15.33
N SER A 119 -0.51 6.89 14.16
CA SER A 119 -1.61 6.00 13.81
C SER A 119 -1.19 4.53 13.73
N THR A 120 0.11 4.25 13.63
CA THR A 120 0.70 2.91 13.70
C THR A 120 1.32 2.68 15.07
N ASP A 121 1.05 1.53 15.68
CA ASP A 121 1.67 1.15 16.96
C ASP A 121 3.21 1.08 16.84
N LEU A 122 3.90 1.80 17.73
CA LEU A 122 5.36 1.82 17.83
C LEU A 122 5.97 0.43 18.09
N ASN A 123 5.22 -0.50 18.70
CA ASN A 123 5.67 -1.89 18.87
C ASN A 123 5.95 -2.60 17.53
N ALA A 124 5.38 -2.11 16.42
CA ALA A 124 5.64 -2.65 15.09
C ALA A 124 6.99 -2.19 14.50
N LEU A 125 7.68 -1.21 15.11
CA LEU A 125 8.92 -0.64 14.57
C LEU A 125 10.07 -1.65 14.56
N LEU A 126 10.28 -2.38 15.66
CA LEU A 126 11.31 -3.42 15.71
C LEU A 126 11.03 -4.56 14.71
N PRO A 127 9.81 -5.12 14.63
CA PRO A 127 9.42 -6.05 13.55
C PRO A 127 9.63 -5.50 12.13
N LEU A 128 9.43 -4.20 11.91
CA LEU A 128 9.66 -3.55 10.61
C LEU A 128 11.14 -3.55 10.23
N VAL A 129 12.03 -3.20 11.15
CA VAL A 129 13.46 -3.01 10.84
C VAL A 129 14.30 -4.28 10.98
N ALA A 130 13.89 -5.24 11.82
CA ALA A 130 14.65 -6.47 12.08
C ALA A 130 14.95 -7.30 10.80
N PRO A 131 14.02 -7.48 9.84
CA PRO A 131 14.31 -8.16 8.57
C PRO A 131 15.37 -7.46 7.71
N LEU A 132 15.49 -6.13 7.85
CA LEU A 132 16.48 -5.32 7.12
C LEU A 132 17.85 -5.41 7.76
N ILE A 133 17.90 -5.29 9.10
CA ILE A 133 19.13 -5.43 9.90
C ILE A 133 19.73 -6.82 9.69
N SER A 134 18.89 -7.85 9.71
CA SER A 134 19.30 -9.24 9.52
C SER A 134 19.67 -9.60 8.08
N GLY A 135 19.43 -8.71 7.11
CA GLY A 135 19.71 -8.97 5.70
C GLY A 135 18.74 -9.93 5.01
N HIS A 136 17.59 -10.24 5.62
CA HIS A 136 16.57 -11.10 5.00
C HIS A 136 15.77 -10.35 3.92
N SER A 137 15.63 -9.03 4.08
CA SER A 137 14.82 -8.16 3.22
C SER A 137 15.56 -6.87 2.86
N ASP A 138 15.15 -6.27 1.75
CA ASP A 138 15.69 -5.02 1.22
C ASP A 138 14.83 -3.82 1.63
N LEU A 139 13.50 -4.04 1.67
CA LEU A 139 12.50 -3.08 2.13
C LEU A 139 11.51 -3.79 3.08
N ALA A 140 10.90 -3.02 3.97
CA ALA A 140 9.82 -3.47 4.83
C ALA A 140 8.70 -2.42 4.86
N ILE A 141 7.45 -2.87 4.86
CA ILE A 141 6.27 -2.01 4.93
C ILE A 141 5.31 -2.50 6.01
N GLY A 142 4.65 -1.57 6.68
CA GLY A 142 3.43 -1.86 7.41
C GLY A 142 2.30 -2.22 6.45
N SER A 143 1.48 -3.20 6.83
CA SER A 143 0.25 -3.53 6.13
C SER A 143 -0.95 -3.41 7.05
N ARG A 144 -1.85 -2.49 6.70
CA ARG A 144 -3.18 -2.37 7.33
C ARG A 144 -4.15 -3.43 6.79
N LEU A 145 -3.79 -4.07 5.67
CA LEU A 145 -4.65 -5.01 4.94
C LEU A 145 -4.28 -6.48 5.19
N ALA A 146 -3.29 -6.74 6.04
CA ALA A 146 -2.97 -8.08 6.49
C ALA A 146 -4.11 -8.65 7.35
N ARG A 147 -4.34 -9.97 7.27
CA ARG A 147 -5.47 -10.64 7.93
C ARG A 147 -5.47 -10.49 9.46
N SER A 148 -4.30 -10.26 10.05
CA SER A 148 -4.12 -10.09 11.49
C SER A 148 -4.18 -8.64 11.96
N SER A 149 -4.26 -7.67 11.05
CA SER A 149 -4.30 -6.24 11.39
C SER A 149 -5.67 -5.84 11.91
N ARG A 150 -5.73 -5.13 13.04
CA ARG A 150 -6.93 -4.46 13.52
C ARG A 150 -6.97 -3.02 13.02
N VAL A 151 -7.91 -2.76 12.11
CA VAL A 151 -8.09 -1.44 11.51
C VAL A 151 -9.46 -0.90 11.88
N VAL A 152 -9.47 0.25 12.56
CA VAL A 152 -10.72 1.00 12.81
C VAL A 152 -10.78 2.11 11.78
N ARG A 153 -11.62 1.98 10.75
CA ARG A 153 -11.68 2.91 9.61
C ARG A 153 -13.10 3.09 9.08
N GLY A 154 -13.41 4.27 8.58
CA GLY A 154 -14.68 4.52 7.89
C GLY A 154 -14.81 3.73 6.58
N ALA A 155 -16.00 3.16 6.32
CA ALA A 155 -16.29 2.31 5.15
C ALA A 155 -15.89 2.94 3.80
N LYS A 156 -16.04 4.26 3.65
CA LYS A 156 -15.62 5.00 2.44
C LYS A 156 -14.12 4.91 2.21
N ARG A 157 -13.31 5.13 3.25
CA ARG A 157 -11.85 5.11 3.13
C ARG A 157 -11.35 3.68 2.89
N GLU A 158 -11.98 2.67 3.50
CA GLU A 158 -11.69 1.27 3.22
C GLU A 158 -11.93 0.90 1.75
N PHE A 159 -13.09 1.28 1.19
CA PHE A 159 -13.42 1.02 -0.21
C PHE A 159 -12.39 1.65 -1.16
N ILE A 160 -12.02 2.91 -0.92
CA ILE A 160 -11.01 3.61 -1.74
C ILE A 160 -9.66 2.88 -1.68
N SER A 161 -9.22 2.51 -0.48
CA SER A 161 -7.94 1.82 -0.25
C SER A 161 -7.88 0.44 -0.91
N ARG A 162 -8.95 -0.35 -0.80
CA ARG A 162 -9.03 -1.66 -1.45
C ARG A 162 -9.06 -1.53 -2.97
N THR A 163 -9.81 -0.57 -3.49
CA THR A 163 -9.87 -0.28 -4.93
C THR A 163 -8.51 0.14 -5.46
N TYR A 164 -7.80 1.01 -4.73
CA TYR A 164 -6.46 1.45 -5.09
C TYR A 164 -5.46 0.28 -5.19
N ASN A 165 -5.36 -0.54 -4.14
CA ASN A 165 -4.47 -1.70 -4.15
C ASN A 165 -4.86 -2.72 -5.25
N LEU A 166 -6.16 -2.84 -5.55
CA LEU A 166 -6.62 -3.65 -6.68
C LEU A 166 -6.13 -3.07 -8.02
N ILE A 167 -6.18 -1.75 -8.22
CA ILE A 167 -5.61 -1.10 -9.41
C ILE A 167 -4.12 -1.42 -9.54
N LEU A 168 -3.34 -1.34 -8.46
CA LEU A 168 -1.90 -1.63 -8.48
C LEU A 168 -1.60 -3.09 -8.85
N ARG A 169 -2.32 -4.04 -8.24
CA ARG A 169 -2.20 -5.48 -8.56
C ARG A 169 -2.53 -5.77 -10.02
N GLY A 170 -3.50 -5.05 -10.60
CA GLY A 170 -3.95 -5.27 -11.97
C GLY A 170 -3.10 -4.60 -13.04
N SER A 171 -2.69 -3.36 -12.79
CA SER A 171 -1.99 -2.52 -13.77
C SER A 171 -0.48 -2.67 -13.69
N LEU A 172 0.07 -2.79 -12.48
CA LEU A 172 1.51 -2.83 -12.24
C LEU A 172 1.99 -4.21 -11.79
N GLN A 173 1.09 -5.21 -11.68
CA GLN A 173 1.36 -6.56 -11.16
C GLN A 173 2.03 -6.53 -9.79
N ALA A 174 1.70 -5.53 -8.97
CA ALA A 174 2.22 -5.41 -7.63
C ALA A 174 1.79 -6.61 -6.77
N ARG A 175 2.70 -7.22 -6.00
CA ARG A 175 2.35 -8.32 -5.09
C ARG A 175 2.18 -7.88 -3.65
N PHE A 176 2.70 -6.70 -3.28
CA PHE A 176 2.53 -6.14 -1.93
C PHE A 176 1.05 -5.84 -1.62
N SER A 177 0.69 -5.86 -0.34
CA SER A 177 -0.71 -5.68 0.09
C SER A 177 -1.13 -4.24 0.36
N ASP A 178 -0.23 -3.36 0.81
CA ASP A 178 -0.57 -1.98 1.15
C ASP A 178 0.55 -0.97 0.80
N ALA A 179 0.45 -0.32 -0.36
CA ALA A 179 1.41 0.72 -0.74
C ALA A 179 1.30 2.01 0.08
N GLN A 180 0.11 2.32 0.61
CA GLN A 180 -0.21 3.64 1.17
C GLN A 180 -0.02 3.70 2.69
N CYS A 181 0.45 2.63 3.33
CA CYS A 181 0.73 2.66 4.76
C CYS A 181 1.92 3.60 5.03
N GLY A 182 1.74 4.64 5.83
CA GLY A 182 2.79 5.59 6.19
C GLY A 182 3.81 5.05 7.19
N PHE A 183 4.16 3.77 7.08
CA PHE A 183 5.09 3.07 7.96
C PHE A 183 5.96 2.16 7.11
N LYS A 184 7.18 2.62 6.78
CA LYS A 184 8.08 1.89 5.88
C LYS A 184 9.52 2.01 6.34
N ALA A 185 10.31 0.99 6.01
CA ALA A 185 11.75 0.99 6.20
C ALA A 185 12.48 0.44 4.96
N ILE A 186 13.69 0.92 4.73
CA ILE A 186 14.54 0.59 3.60
C ILE A 186 15.99 0.59 4.05
N ARG A 187 16.81 -0.32 3.50
CA ARG A 187 18.26 -0.26 3.71
C ARG A 187 18.84 0.92 2.92
N ARG A 188 19.83 1.61 3.49
CA ARG A 188 20.47 2.78 2.86
C ARG A 188 21.08 2.47 1.49
N ASP A 189 21.76 1.33 1.36
CA ASP A 189 22.35 0.87 0.09
C ASP A 189 21.27 0.75 -1.00
N VAL A 190 20.11 0.20 -0.65
CA VAL A 190 18.95 0.08 -1.54
C VAL A 190 18.36 1.45 -1.85
N ALA A 191 18.18 2.31 -0.83
CA ALA A 191 17.63 3.66 -1.02
C ALA A 191 18.49 4.50 -1.99
N GLN A 192 19.82 4.44 -1.87
CA GLN A 192 20.74 5.17 -2.74
C GLN A 192 20.61 4.76 -4.21
N ALA A 193 20.32 3.48 -4.49
CA ALA A 193 20.13 2.99 -5.84
C ALA A 193 18.70 3.25 -6.38
N LEU A 194 17.69 3.15 -5.51
CA LEU A 194 16.29 3.17 -5.89
C LEU A 194 15.70 4.59 -5.97
N LEU A 195 16.02 5.46 -5.01
CA LEU A 195 15.45 6.81 -4.93
C LEU A 195 15.71 7.69 -6.16
N PRO A 196 16.87 7.61 -6.86
CA PRO A 196 17.08 8.33 -8.12
C PRO A 196 16.13 7.92 -9.25
N LEU A 197 15.54 6.72 -9.18
CA LEU A 197 14.60 6.22 -10.19
C LEU A 197 13.14 6.60 -9.91
N VAL A 198 12.84 7.02 -8.67
CA VAL A 198 11.50 7.48 -8.30
C VAL A 198 11.33 8.89 -8.83
N GLU A 199 10.34 9.17 -9.67
CA GLU A 199 10.12 10.53 -10.18
C GLU A 199 9.15 11.32 -9.30
N ASP A 200 8.16 10.68 -8.69
CA ASP A 200 7.13 11.35 -7.92
C ASP A 200 7.70 11.99 -6.64
N THR A 201 7.30 13.22 -6.38
CA THR A 201 7.70 13.96 -5.17
C THR A 201 6.56 14.11 -4.16
N GLY A 202 5.38 13.59 -4.48
CA GLY A 202 4.13 13.77 -3.74
C GLY A 202 3.73 12.51 -2.97
N TRP A 203 2.44 12.16 -3.06
CA TRP A 203 1.85 11.02 -2.35
C TRP A 203 2.13 9.68 -3.05
N PHE A 204 2.27 9.70 -4.38
CA PHE A 204 2.50 8.49 -5.18
C PHE A 204 3.93 7.93 -5.02
N PHE A 205 4.86 8.72 -4.50
CA PHE A 205 6.24 8.34 -4.17
C PHE A 205 6.38 6.93 -3.58
N ASP A 206 5.58 6.60 -2.55
CA ASP A 206 5.64 5.29 -1.89
C ASP A 206 5.29 4.15 -2.84
N THR A 207 4.24 4.36 -3.64
CA THR A 207 3.78 3.34 -4.59
C THR A 207 4.80 3.14 -5.69
N GLU A 208 5.32 4.23 -6.24
CA GLU A 208 6.36 4.18 -7.26
C GLU A 208 7.60 3.46 -6.74
N MET A 209 8.10 3.85 -5.57
CA MET A 209 9.25 3.20 -4.94
C MET A 209 9.05 1.69 -4.77
N LEU A 210 7.90 1.25 -4.24
CA LEU A 210 7.61 -0.17 -4.02
C LEU A 210 7.48 -0.95 -5.34
N VAL A 211 6.83 -0.37 -6.35
CA VAL A 211 6.71 -0.99 -7.67
C VAL A 211 8.08 -1.14 -8.32
N LEU A 212 8.91 -0.10 -8.28
CA LEU A 212 10.28 -0.16 -8.83
C LEU A 212 11.13 -1.19 -8.08
N ALA A 213 11.04 -1.24 -6.75
CA ALA A 213 11.75 -2.21 -5.93
C ALA A 213 11.37 -3.65 -6.29
N GLU A 214 10.08 -3.93 -6.37
CA GLU A 214 9.58 -5.26 -6.73
C GLU A 214 9.99 -5.66 -8.15
N ARG A 215 9.93 -4.72 -9.11
CA ARG A 215 10.35 -4.97 -10.49
C ARG A 215 11.85 -5.18 -10.64
N ALA A 216 12.64 -4.58 -9.76
CA ALA A 216 14.07 -4.83 -9.62
C ALA A 216 14.39 -6.14 -8.84
N GLY A 217 13.38 -6.91 -8.42
CA GLY A 217 13.56 -8.18 -7.72
C GLY A 217 13.96 -8.04 -6.24
N LEU A 218 13.78 -6.85 -5.65
CA LEU A 218 14.09 -6.63 -4.23
C LEU A 218 13.08 -7.33 -3.33
N ARG A 219 13.53 -7.81 -2.16
CA ARG A 219 12.66 -8.46 -1.19
C ARG A 219 11.96 -7.43 -0.31
N ILE A 220 10.63 -7.38 -0.41
CA ILE A 220 9.76 -6.54 0.42
C ILE A 220 9.13 -7.42 1.50
N HIS A 221 9.34 -7.07 2.76
CA HIS A 221 8.68 -7.70 3.90
C HIS A 221 7.44 -6.89 4.33
N GLU A 222 6.36 -7.58 4.67
CA GLU A 222 5.13 -6.93 5.13
C GLU A 222 4.87 -7.26 6.59
N VAL A 223 4.80 -6.23 7.43
CA VAL A 223 4.50 -6.35 8.85
C VAL A 223 3.04 -5.97 9.07
N PRO A 224 2.21 -6.85 9.65
CA PRO A 224 0.84 -6.47 10.00
C PRO A 224 0.88 -5.35 11.06
N VAL A 225 0.15 -4.27 10.81
CA VAL A 225 0.07 -3.14 11.74
C VAL A 225 -1.37 -2.84 12.12
N ASP A 226 -1.58 -2.64 13.42
CA ASP A 226 -2.84 -2.11 13.95
C ASP A 226 -2.89 -0.60 13.65
N TRP A 227 -4.04 -0.12 13.18
CA TRP A 227 -4.21 1.25 12.69
C TRP A 227 -5.55 1.84 13.10
N VAL A 228 -5.52 3.06 13.62
CA VAL A 228 -6.71 3.82 14.02
C VAL A 228 -6.83 5.06 13.16
N ASP A 229 -8.01 5.28 12.58
CA ASP A 229 -8.27 6.43 11.71
C ASP A 229 -8.24 7.74 12.50
N ASP A 230 -7.40 8.70 12.09
CA ASP A 230 -7.48 10.07 12.60
C ASP A 230 -8.69 10.80 11.96
N PRO A 231 -9.68 11.23 12.76
CA PRO A 231 -10.82 11.98 12.28
C PRO A 231 -10.46 13.35 11.66
N ASN A 232 -9.27 13.90 11.90
CA ASN A 232 -8.88 15.25 11.47
C ASN A 232 -8.07 15.30 10.15
N SER A 233 -7.94 14.19 9.42
CA SER A 233 -7.12 14.14 8.21
C SER A 233 -7.44 15.23 7.18
N THR A 234 -6.42 16.02 6.84
CA THR A 234 -6.46 17.17 5.94
C THR A 234 -6.31 16.78 4.46
N VAL A 235 -6.26 15.48 4.14
CA VAL A 235 -5.94 14.98 2.79
C VAL A 235 -7.13 15.15 1.83
N HIS A 236 -6.89 15.90 0.74
CA HIS A 236 -7.84 16.01 -0.36
C HIS A 236 -7.88 14.73 -1.20
N ILE A 237 -8.82 13.85 -0.87
CA ILE A 237 -8.97 12.50 -1.43
C ILE A 237 -9.02 12.50 -2.98
N VAL A 238 -9.82 13.37 -3.59
CA VAL A 238 -10.03 13.36 -5.06
C VAL A 238 -8.77 13.76 -5.81
N LYS A 239 -8.10 14.84 -5.37
CA LYS A 239 -6.86 15.31 -6.00
C LYS A 239 -5.78 14.22 -5.93
N THR A 240 -5.60 13.65 -4.74
CA THR A 240 -4.63 12.57 -4.51
C THR A 240 -4.92 11.36 -5.41
N ALA A 241 -6.17 10.92 -5.50
CA ALA A 241 -6.55 9.80 -6.37
C ALA A 241 -6.25 10.06 -7.86
N THR A 242 -6.45 11.30 -8.34
CA THR A 242 -6.12 11.65 -9.73
C THR A 242 -4.62 11.71 -10.01
N GLU A 243 -3.83 12.19 -9.05
CA GLU A 243 -2.36 12.23 -9.12
C GLU A 243 -1.79 10.81 -9.09
N ASP A 244 -2.29 9.96 -8.18
CA ASP A 244 -1.91 8.56 -8.08
C ASP A 244 -2.21 7.80 -9.39
N LEU A 245 -3.39 7.98 -9.99
CA LEU A 245 -3.73 7.29 -11.24
C LEU A 245 -2.84 7.73 -12.42
N LYS A 246 -2.46 9.01 -12.47
CA LYS A 246 -1.47 9.51 -13.44
C LYS A 246 -0.10 8.87 -13.19
N GLY A 247 0.30 8.75 -11.92
CA GLY A 247 1.50 8.03 -11.50
C GLY A 247 1.51 6.58 -11.97
N VAL A 248 0.42 5.85 -11.74
CA VAL A 248 0.23 4.47 -12.19
C VAL A 248 0.41 4.35 -13.70
N TRP A 249 -0.22 5.24 -14.48
CA TRP A 249 -0.08 5.23 -15.94
C TRP A 249 1.36 5.53 -16.39
N ARG A 250 2.01 6.51 -15.76
CA ARG A 250 3.40 6.89 -16.06
C ARG A 250 4.36 5.74 -15.80
N VAL A 251 4.32 5.14 -14.60
CA VAL A 251 5.16 3.99 -14.24
C VAL A 251 4.85 2.78 -15.12
N GLY A 252 3.57 2.49 -15.35
CA GLY A 252 3.14 1.39 -16.23
C GLY A 252 3.67 1.55 -17.66
N LYS A 253 3.63 2.76 -18.21
CA LYS A 253 4.20 3.08 -19.53
C LYS A 253 5.71 2.90 -19.54
N ALA A 254 6.42 3.42 -18.54
CA ALA A 254 7.87 3.34 -18.45
C ALA A 254 8.39 1.89 -18.32
N LEU A 255 7.68 1.06 -17.55
CA LEU A 255 7.92 -0.38 -17.45
C LEU A 255 7.67 -1.09 -18.78
N ALA A 256 6.55 -0.78 -19.46
CA ALA A 256 6.20 -1.40 -20.74
C ALA A 256 7.17 -1.00 -21.88
N SER A 257 7.73 0.22 -21.84
CA SER A 257 8.74 0.67 -22.80
C SER A 257 10.17 0.25 -22.45
N GLY A 258 10.39 -0.37 -21.29
CA GLY A 258 11.73 -0.74 -20.83
C GLY A 258 12.66 0.46 -20.60
N SER A 259 12.11 1.65 -20.34
CA SER A 259 12.90 2.88 -20.19
C SER A 259 13.52 3.04 -18.79
N LEU A 260 13.11 2.20 -17.84
CA LEU A 260 13.61 2.21 -16.47
C LEU A 260 14.82 1.27 -16.36
N PRO A 261 16.01 1.76 -15.94
CA PRO A 261 17.22 0.97 -15.82
C PRO A 261 17.22 0.14 -14.52
N LEU A 262 16.26 -0.79 -14.40
CA LEU A 262 16.07 -1.61 -13.21
C LEU A 262 17.17 -2.65 -13.01
N ASP A 263 17.87 -3.01 -14.09
CA ASP A 263 19.07 -3.85 -14.09
C ASP A 263 20.14 -3.33 -13.12
N ARG A 264 20.25 -2.01 -12.96
CA ARG A 264 21.22 -1.39 -12.04
C ARG A 264 20.89 -1.59 -10.57
N VAL A 265 19.62 -1.87 -10.26
CA VAL A 265 19.12 -2.08 -8.89
C VAL A 265 18.95 -3.56 -8.58
N THR A 266 19.12 -4.45 -9.57
CA THR A 266 19.09 -5.90 -9.32
C THR A 266 20.28 -6.34 -8.47
N ARG A 267 20.03 -7.20 -7.48
CA ARG A 267 21.11 -7.92 -6.79
C ARG A 267 21.55 -9.11 -7.67
N PRO A 268 22.86 -9.35 -7.84
CA PRO A 268 23.38 -10.38 -8.74
C PRO A 268 23.17 -11.81 -8.20
N PHE A 269 22.86 -11.98 -6.90
CA PHE A 269 22.68 -13.30 -6.26
C PHE A 269 21.55 -13.30 -5.22
N GLY A 270 20.69 -14.33 -5.26
CA GLY A 270 19.64 -14.65 -4.28
C GLY A 270 18.31 -15.04 -4.93
N ASP A 271 17.50 -15.88 -4.27
CA ASP A 271 16.17 -16.27 -4.80
C ASP A 271 15.40 -15.02 -5.18
N ASP A 272 15.13 -14.90 -6.48
CA ASP A 272 14.35 -13.83 -7.03
C ASP A 272 12.92 -14.01 -6.55
N PRO A 273 12.34 -13.06 -5.80
CA PRO A 273 10.95 -13.17 -5.37
C PRO A 273 9.98 -13.31 -6.56
N ARG A 274 10.39 -12.95 -7.79
CA ARG A 274 9.61 -13.20 -9.02
C ARG A 274 9.36 -14.69 -9.27
N ASP A 275 10.29 -15.56 -8.88
CA ASP A 275 10.23 -17.02 -9.08
C ASP A 275 9.24 -17.72 -8.14
N ARG A 276 8.80 -17.05 -7.08
CA ARG A 276 7.71 -17.53 -6.21
C ARG A 276 6.37 -17.17 -6.83
N ASP A 277 5.91 -17.98 -7.77
CA ASP A 277 4.56 -17.85 -8.32
C ASP A 277 3.54 -18.28 -7.25
N ILE A 278 2.78 -17.33 -6.69
CA ILE A 278 1.68 -17.63 -5.77
C ILE A 278 0.49 -18.08 -6.64
N GLN A 279 0.12 -19.35 -6.55
CA GLN A 279 -0.87 -20.00 -7.41
C GLN A 279 -2.33 -19.55 -7.18
N ASP A 280 -2.63 -18.76 -6.13
CA ASP A 280 -4.01 -18.53 -5.67
C ASP A 280 -4.57 -17.10 -5.83
N VAL A 281 -4.00 -16.26 -6.71
CA VAL A 281 -4.64 -14.99 -7.08
C VAL A 281 -5.13 -15.06 -8.53
N PRO A 282 -6.43 -14.90 -8.81
CA PRO A 282 -6.96 -14.88 -10.18
C PRO A 282 -6.24 -13.82 -11.01
N LYS A 283 -5.32 -14.26 -11.88
CA LYS A 283 -4.51 -13.41 -12.76
C LYS A 283 -5.41 -12.78 -13.82
N GLY A 284 -6.08 -11.67 -13.50
CA GLY A 284 -6.88 -10.94 -14.50
C GLY A 284 -7.97 -10.01 -13.96
N LEU A 285 -8.52 -10.27 -12.78
CA LEU A 285 -9.68 -9.52 -12.26
C LEU A 285 -9.38 -8.03 -12.09
N ALA A 286 -8.20 -7.73 -11.57
CA ALA A 286 -7.74 -6.38 -11.33
C ALA A 286 -7.52 -5.59 -12.64
N ARG A 287 -6.86 -6.22 -13.63
CA ARG A 287 -6.66 -5.65 -14.97
C ARG A 287 -7.99 -5.45 -15.70
N GLN A 288 -8.89 -6.41 -15.61
CA GLN A 288 -10.22 -6.34 -16.19
C GLN A 288 -11.06 -5.24 -15.51
N LEU A 289 -10.98 -5.07 -14.19
CA LEU A 289 -11.69 -3.99 -13.50
C LEU A 289 -11.18 -2.62 -13.93
N VAL A 290 -9.86 -2.41 -13.98
CA VAL A 290 -9.26 -1.17 -14.47
C VAL A 290 -9.66 -0.90 -15.91
N GLY A 291 -9.53 -1.91 -16.78
CA GLY A 291 -9.96 -1.81 -18.19
C GLY A 291 -11.43 -1.44 -18.30
N PHE A 292 -12.30 -2.07 -17.52
CA PHE A 292 -13.74 -1.79 -17.49
C PHE A 292 -14.05 -0.36 -17.04
N CYS A 293 -13.37 0.15 -15.99
CA CYS A 293 -13.54 1.53 -15.52
C CYS A 293 -13.07 2.56 -16.55
N VAL A 294 -11.89 2.34 -17.18
CA VAL A 294 -11.36 3.23 -18.22
C VAL A 294 -12.28 3.26 -19.44
N VAL A 295 -12.72 2.07 -19.91
CA VAL A 295 -13.66 1.96 -21.01
C VAL A 295 -15.00 2.60 -20.65
N GLY A 296 -15.46 2.47 -19.41
CA GLY A 296 -16.65 3.13 -18.88
C GLY A 296 -16.54 4.66 -18.97
N GLY A 297 -15.45 5.24 -18.46
CA GLY A 297 -15.21 6.69 -18.52
C GLY A 297 -15.14 7.23 -19.95
N LEU A 298 -14.41 6.55 -20.84
CA LEU A 298 -14.34 6.90 -22.27
C LEU A 298 -15.71 6.78 -22.96
N SER A 299 -16.50 5.77 -22.60
CA SER A 299 -17.85 5.57 -23.14
C SER A 299 -18.81 6.67 -22.70
N THR A 300 -18.69 7.18 -21.47
CA THR A 300 -19.47 8.34 -21.00
C THR A 300 -19.14 9.59 -21.79
N LEU A 301 -17.85 9.87 -22.04
CA LEU A 301 -17.45 11.01 -22.86
C LEU A 301 -17.96 10.87 -24.30
N PHE A 302 -17.83 9.67 -24.88
CA PHE A 302 -18.34 9.36 -26.21
C PHE A 302 -19.86 9.53 -26.32
N TYR A 303 -20.60 9.10 -25.29
CA TYR A 303 -22.04 9.35 -25.18
C TYR A 303 -22.37 10.85 -25.20
N LEU A 304 -21.66 11.68 -24.43
CA LEU A 304 -21.91 13.13 -24.39
C LEU A 304 -21.68 13.79 -25.75
N VAL A 305 -20.64 13.37 -26.48
CA VAL A 305 -20.36 13.84 -27.84
C VAL A 305 -21.48 13.42 -28.80
N LEU A 306 -21.90 12.16 -28.77
CA LEU A 306 -23.01 11.66 -29.60
C LEU A 306 -24.32 12.35 -29.30
N TYR A 307 -24.64 12.56 -28.02
CA TYR A 307 -25.83 13.29 -27.61
C TYR A 307 -25.83 14.70 -28.17
N SER A 308 -24.72 15.43 -28.02
CA SER A 308 -24.56 16.79 -28.54
C SER A 308 -24.71 16.83 -30.07
N LEU A 309 -24.13 15.87 -30.78
CA LEU A 309 -24.23 15.75 -32.24
C LEU A 309 -25.66 15.45 -32.70
N PHE A 310 -26.31 14.43 -32.12
CA PHE A 310 -27.68 14.06 -32.48
C PHE A 310 -28.70 15.13 -32.07
N ARG A 311 -28.39 15.94 -31.06
CA ARG A 311 -29.23 17.09 -30.69
C ARG A 311 -29.32 18.14 -31.79
N GLN A 312 -28.34 18.22 -32.70
CA GLN A 312 -28.37 19.12 -33.85
C GLN A 312 -29.40 18.70 -34.90
N PHE A 313 -29.81 17.42 -34.91
CA PHE A 313 -30.67 16.84 -35.95
C PHE A 313 -31.99 16.26 -35.43
N GLY A 314 -32.24 16.30 -34.11
CA GLY A 314 -33.43 15.67 -33.52
C GLY A 314 -33.84 16.18 -32.13
N GLY A 315 -35.01 15.71 -31.68
CA GLY A 315 -35.53 15.97 -30.34
C GLY A 315 -34.67 15.38 -29.22
N SER A 316 -34.75 15.91 -28.00
CA SER A 316 -33.89 15.52 -26.87
C SER A 316 -34.02 14.04 -26.53
N GLN A 317 -35.23 13.50 -26.63
CA GLN A 317 -35.53 12.09 -26.39
C GLN A 317 -34.92 11.17 -27.45
N VAL A 318 -35.06 11.54 -28.73
CA VAL A 318 -34.51 10.77 -29.85
C VAL A 318 -32.98 10.81 -29.84
N ALA A 319 -32.40 11.98 -29.59
CA ALA A 319 -30.95 12.16 -29.46
C ALA A 319 -30.37 11.34 -28.30
N ASN A 320 -31.03 11.35 -27.14
CA ASN A 320 -30.64 10.55 -25.98
C ASN A 320 -30.70 9.04 -26.28
N ALA A 321 -31.80 8.56 -26.85
CA ALA A 321 -31.98 7.14 -27.18
C ALA A 321 -30.92 6.64 -28.17
N LEU A 322 -30.64 7.42 -29.23
CA LEU A 322 -29.61 7.07 -30.22
C LEU A 322 -28.19 7.12 -29.63
N ALA A 323 -27.88 8.14 -28.83
CA ALA A 323 -26.57 8.26 -28.19
C ALA A 323 -26.32 7.10 -27.20
N LEU A 324 -27.34 6.74 -26.41
CA LEU A 324 -27.29 5.60 -25.49
C LEU A 324 -27.10 4.26 -26.22
N LEU A 325 -27.83 4.03 -27.31
CA LEU A 325 -27.72 2.80 -28.11
C LEU A 325 -26.33 2.66 -28.74
N VAL A 326 -25.85 3.70 -29.42
CA VAL A 326 -24.56 3.67 -30.13
C VAL A 326 -23.41 3.55 -29.13
N SER A 327 -23.46 4.29 -28.01
CA SER A 327 -22.46 4.18 -26.95
C SER A 327 -22.47 2.81 -26.27
N ALA A 328 -23.62 2.15 -26.09
CA ALA A 328 -23.70 0.80 -25.53
C ALA A 328 -23.03 -0.25 -26.43
N VAL A 329 -23.23 -0.16 -27.75
CA VAL A 329 -22.59 -1.05 -28.73
C VAL A 329 -21.08 -0.81 -28.78
N ALA A 330 -20.64 0.45 -28.77
CA ALA A 330 -19.23 0.82 -28.75
C ALA A 330 -18.54 0.35 -27.44
N ASN A 331 -19.19 0.55 -26.29
CA ASN A 331 -18.70 0.13 -24.97
C ASN A 331 -18.51 -1.39 -24.89
N THR A 332 -19.44 -2.17 -25.45
CA THR A 332 -19.34 -3.63 -25.51
C THR A 332 -18.19 -4.08 -26.42
N ALA A 333 -18.02 -3.43 -27.58
CA ALA A 333 -16.90 -3.69 -28.48
C ALA A 333 -15.55 -3.35 -27.83
N ALA A 334 -15.47 -2.22 -27.13
CA ALA A 334 -14.28 -1.76 -26.44
C ALA A 334 -13.91 -2.70 -25.29
N ASN A 335 -14.87 -3.12 -24.45
CA ASN A 335 -14.61 -4.10 -23.40
C ASN A 335 -14.17 -5.45 -23.96
N ARG A 336 -14.78 -5.92 -25.05
CA ARG A 336 -14.37 -7.15 -25.74
C ARG A 336 -12.90 -7.14 -26.17
N ARG A 337 -12.44 -6.01 -26.72
CA ARG A 337 -11.07 -5.87 -27.26
C ARG A 337 -10.02 -5.51 -26.22
N LEU A 338 -10.35 -4.59 -25.32
CA LEU A 338 -9.41 -3.93 -24.41
C LEU A 338 -9.43 -4.52 -23.00
N THR A 339 -10.62 -4.87 -22.49
CA THR A 339 -10.79 -5.36 -21.12
C THR A 339 -10.64 -6.87 -21.02
N PHE A 340 -11.29 -7.61 -21.92
CA PHE A 340 -11.36 -9.08 -21.88
C PHE A 340 -10.51 -9.76 -22.98
N GLY A 341 -9.81 -8.99 -23.81
CA GLY A 341 -8.76 -9.50 -24.72
C GLY A 341 -9.23 -10.44 -25.84
N VAL A 342 -10.53 -10.56 -26.11
CA VAL A 342 -11.08 -11.48 -27.12
C VAL A 342 -10.75 -10.97 -28.53
N ARG A 343 -9.74 -11.59 -29.18
CA ARG A 343 -9.31 -11.28 -30.55
C ARG A 343 -9.82 -12.34 -31.53
N GLY A 344 -10.78 -11.97 -32.38
CA GLY A 344 -11.36 -12.84 -33.42
C GLY A 344 -12.71 -12.33 -33.93
N ARG A 345 -13.25 -12.88 -35.03
CA ARG A 345 -14.62 -12.62 -35.50
C ARG A 345 -15.67 -13.58 -34.90
N GLY A 346 -15.24 -14.71 -34.35
CA GLY A 346 -16.10 -15.67 -33.66
C GLY A 346 -16.86 -15.05 -32.48
N GLY A 347 -18.15 -15.36 -32.38
CA GLY A 347 -19.01 -14.93 -31.27
C GLY A 347 -19.30 -13.42 -31.18
N ALA A 348 -18.82 -12.58 -32.12
CA ALA A 348 -18.95 -11.12 -32.02
C ALA A 348 -20.41 -10.65 -31.96
N VAL A 349 -21.30 -11.24 -32.78
CA VAL A 349 -22.73 -10.93 -32.77
C VAL A 349 -23.38 -11.36 -31.45
N ARG A 350 -23.01 -12.52 -30.93
CA ARG A 350 -23.49 -13.03 -29.63
C ARG A 350 -23.07 -12.11 -28.49
N HIS A 351 -21.80 -11.68 -28.44
CA HIS A 351 -21.29 -10.80 -27.39
C HIS A 351 -21.94 -9.40 -27.47
N GLN A 352 -22.26 -8.91 -28.68
CA GLN A 352 -23.00 -7.66 -28.84
C GLN A 352 -24.46 -7.79 -28.37
N ALA A 353 -25.14 -8.89 -28.72
CA ALA A 353 -26.49 -9.15 -28.23
C ALA A 353 -26.53 -9.27 -26.70
N GLN A 354 -25.57 -10.00 -26.11
CA GLN A 354 -25.43 -10.10 -24.66
C GLN A 354 -25.09 -8.74 -24.02
N GLY A 355 -24.22 -7.93 -24.64
CA GLY A 355 -23.92 -6.57 -24.17
C GLY A 355 -25.12 -5.62 -24.20
N LEU A 356 -26.01 -5.76 -25.19
CA LEU A 356 -27.28 -5.03 -25.23
C LEU A 356 -28.25 -5.48 -24.13
N VAL A 357 -28.30 -6.79 -23.82
CA VAL A 357 -29.08 -7.30 -22.68
C VAL A 357 -28.56 -6.73 -21.36
N VAL A 358 -27.24 -6.72 -21.16
CA VAL A 358 -26.63 -6.12 -19.97
C VAL A 358 -26.92 -4.62 -19.88
N PHE A 359 -26.92 -3.92 -21.01
CA PHE A 359 -27.29 -2.50 -21.07
C PHE A 359 -28.77 -2.28 -20.70
N ALA A 360 -29.68 -3.09 -21.24
CA ALA A 360 -31.11 -3.02 -20.93
C ALA A 360 -31.40 -3.30 -19.44
N ILE A 361 -30.71 -4.27 -18.83
CA ILE A 361 -30.80 -4.54 -17.39
C ILE A 361 -30.34 -3.31 -16.59
N GLY A 362 -29.23 -2.68 -16.98
CA GLY A 362 -28.74 -1.46 -16.32
C GLY A 362 -29.74 -0.31 -16.42
N LEU A 363 -30.31 -0.07 -17.61
CA LEU A 363 -31.36 0.94 -17.81
C LEU A 363 -32.59 0.63 -16.94
N ALA A 364 -33.10 -0.59 -16.98
CA ALA A 364 -34.25 -1.00 -16.19
C ALA A 364 -34.02 -0.82 -14.68
N LEU A 365 -32.81 -1.08 -14.19
CA LEU A 365 -32.45 -0.86 -12.80
C LEU A 365 -32.51 0.64 -12.43
N THR A 366 -31.92 1.50 -13.26
CA THR A 366 -31.89 2.96 -13.01
C THR A 366 -33.26 3.63 -13.16
N SER A 367 -34.02 3.28 -14.20
CA SER A 367 -35.38 3.80 -14.39
C SER A 367 -36.34 3.22 -13.35
N GLY A 368 -36.20 1.94 -13.01
CA GLY A 368 -36.97 1.26 -11.99
C GLY A 368 -36.74 1.81 -10.59
N SER A 369 -35.50 2.16 -10.24
CA SER A 369 -35.21 2.78 -8.94
C SER A 369 -35.87 4.15 -8.79
N LEU A 370 -35.93 4.94 -9.86
CA LEU A 370 -36.59 6.24 -9.83
C LEU A 370 -38.13 6.09 -9.79
N ALA A 371 -38.68 5.14 -10.55
CA ALA A 371 -40.10 4.82 -10.49
C ALA A 371 -40.54 4.29 -9.11
N ALA A 372 -39.71 3.46 -8.47
CA ALA A 372 -39.96 2.96 -7.12
C ALA A 372 -39.91 4.08 -6.07
N LEU A 373 -38.98 5.02 -6.20
CA LEU A 373 -38.89 6.19 -5.33
C LEU A 373 -40.15 7.07 -5.44
N ASN A 374 -40.61 7.34 -6.67
CA ASN A 374 -41.81 8.13 -6.93
C ASN A 374 -43.11 7.42 -6.51
N ALA A 375 -43.11 6.09 -6.46
CA ALA A 375 -44.24 5.32 -5.94
C ALA A 375 -44.25 5.27 -4.40
N ALA A 376 -43.07 5.33 -3.76
CA ALA A 376 -42.91 5.27 -2.31
C ALA A 376 -43.00 6.66 -1.64
N SER A 377 -42.77 7.74 -2.38
CA SER A 377 -42.81 9.12 -1.86
C SER A 377 -43.48 10.05 -2.86
N SER A 378 -44.45 10.83 -2.38
CA SER A 378 -45.23 11.76 -3.21
C SER A 378 -44.50 13.09 -3.51
N ASP A 379 -43.40 13.39 -2.80
CA ASP A 379 -42.54 14.56 -3.07
C ASP A 379 -41.11 14.30 -2.54
N PRO A 380 -40.31 13.45 -3.20
CA PRO A 380 -38.96 13.16 -2.77
C PRO A 380 -38.07 14.41 -2.91
N ALA A 381 -37.36 14.77 -1.84
CA ALA A 381 -36.36 15.83 -1.91
C ALA A 381 -35.31 15.53 -3.00
N HIS A 382 -34.87 16.55 -3.73
CA HIS A 382 -33.93 16.40 -4.84
C HIS A 382 -32.62 15.69 -4.44
N SER A 383 -32.17 15.86 -3.19
CA SER A 383 -31.01 15.14 -2.64
C SER A 383 -31.24 13.63 -2.54
N THR A 384 -32.46 13.20 -2.23
CA THR A 384 -32.87 11.79 -2.14
C THR A 384 -32.94 11.16 -3.52
N GLU A 385 -33.49 11.87 -4.51
CA GLU A 385 -33.49 11.43 -5.91
C GLU A 385 -32.06 11.22 -6.44
N LEU A 386 -31.18 12.19 -6.18
CA LEU A 386 -29.77 12.11 -6.53
C LEU A 386 -29.07 10.94 -5.84
N ALA A 387 -29.32 10.72 -4.54
CA ALA A 387 -28.73 9.62 -3.79
C ALA A 387 -29.17 8.25 -4.35
N VAL A 388 -30.46 8.08 -4.66
CA VAL A 388 -31.01 6.85 -5.26
C VAL A 388 -30.43 6.62 -6.65
N LEU A 389 -30.33 7.66 -7.48
CA LEU A 389 -29.73 7.55 -8.81
C LEU A 389 -28.24 7.20 -8.75
N VAL A 390 -27.48 7.77 -7.81
CA VAL A 390 -26.06 7.43 -7.62
C VAL A 390 -25.93 5.97 -7.16
N ALA A 391 -26.73 5.53 -6.19
CA ALA A 391 -26.72 4.15 -5.71
C ALA A 391 -27.11 3.15 -6.81
N ALA A 392 -28.17 3.43 -7.58
CA ALA A 392 -28.63 2.59 -8.67
C ALA A 392 -27.59 2.52 -9.81
N ASN A 393 -26.93 3.62 -10.15
CA ASN A 393 -25.87 3.62 -11.15
C ASN A 393 -24.63 2.83 -10.69
N LEU A 394 -24.26 2.93 -9.42
CA LEU A 394 -23.17 2.12 -8.85
C LEU A 394 -23.52 0.63 -8.89
N ALA A 395 -24.73 0.26 -8.45
CA ALA A 395 -25.22 -1.11 -8.50
C ALA A 395 -25.28 -1.65 -9.94
N ALA A 396 -25.78 -0.85 -10.89
CA ALA A 396 -25.81 -1.19 -12.31
C ALA A 396 -24.40 -1.41 -12.87
N THR A 397 -23.43 -0.60 -12.46
CA THR A 397 -22.03 -0.70 -12.89
C THR A 397 -21.38 -1.99 -12.39
N VAL A 398 -21.57 -2.32 -11.11
CA VAL A 398 -21.08 -3.58 -10.52
C VAL A 398 -21.72 -4.79 -11.18
N LEU A 399 -23.05 -4.77 -11.33
CA LEU A 399 -23.78 -5.85 -12.00
C LEU A 399 -23.33 -6.02 -13.46
N ARG A 400 -23.12 -4.91 -14.19
CA ARG A 400 -22.62 -4.92 -15.56
C ARG A 400 -21.24 -5.56 -15.66
N PHE A 401 -20.34 -5.23 -14.74
CA PHE A 401 -19.03 -5.87 -14.68
C PHE A 401 -19.14 -7.37 -14.42
N LEU A 402 -19.95 -7.79 -13.43
CA LEU A 402 -20.14 -9.20 -13.10
C LEU A 402 -20.75 -10.00 -14.26
N LEU A 403 -21.77 -9.44 -14.94
CA LEU A 403 -22.38 -10.08 -16.11
C LEU A 403 -21.39 -10.16 -17.27
N PHE A 404 -20.60 -9.11 -17.53
CA PHE A 404 -19.57 -9.17 -18.56
C PHE A 404 -18.52 -10.25 -18.27
N ARG A 405 -18.08 -10.38 -17.03
CA ARG A 405 -17.07 -11.37 -16.64
C ARG A 405 -17.61 -12.79 -16.60
N ALA A 406 -18.78 -13.02 -15.99
CA ALA A 406 -19.28 -14.36 -15.74
C ALA A 406 -20.04 -14.96 -16.92
N TRP A 407 -20.63 -14.12 -17.79
CA TRP A 407 -21.59 -14.58 -18.79
C TRP A 407 -21.29 -14.14 -20.23
N VAL A 408 -20.83 -12.90 -20.44
CA VAL A 408 -20.54 -12.39 -21.79
C VAL A 408 -19.14 -12.78 -22.25
N PHE A 409 -18.17 -12.70 -21.36
CA PHE A 409 -16.76 -13.04 -21.58
C PHE A 409 -16.26 -13.95 -20.45
N PRO A 410 -16.83 -15.16 -20.27
CA PRO A 410 -16.33 -16.11 -19.29
C PRO A 410 -14.84 -16.36 -19.53
N ASP A 411 -14.04 -16.29 -18.46
CA ASP A 411 -12.65 -16.75 -18.48
C ASP A 411 -12.72 -18.23 -18.93
N ARG A 412 -12.24 -18.53 -20.14
CA ARG A 412 -12.02 -19.91 -20.54
C ARG A 412 -10.78 -20.34 -19.78
N ASP A 413 -10.95 -21.24 -18.80
CA ASP A 413 -9.80 -21.98 -18.30
C ASP A 413 -9.20 -22.73 -19.49
N ASP A 414 -7.95 -22.42 -19.84
CA ASP A 414 -7.16 -23.17 -20.84
C ASP A 414 -6.80 -24.60 -20.33
N SER A 415 -7.57 -25.16 -19.39
CA SER A 415 -7.40 -26.52 -18.87
C SER A 415 -8.12 -27.59 -19.70
N ALA A 416 -8.74 -27.22 -20.82
CA ALA A 416 -9.47 -28.13 -21.68
C ALA A 416 -9.01 -28.06 -23.15
N GLU A 417 -7.72 -28.24 -23.40
CA GLU A 417 -7.18 -28.73 -24.68
C GLU A 417 -5.72 -29.16 -24.50
N GLU A 418 -5.48 -30.18 -23.65
CA GLU A 418 -4.30 -31.02 -23.85
C GLU A 418 -4.54 -31.84 -25.13
N PRO A 419 -3.70 -31.71 -26.17
CA PRO A 419 -3.76 -32.64 -27.28
C PRO A 419 -3.47 -34.05 -26.74
N PRO A 420 -4.17 -35.10 -27.19
CA PRO A 420 -3.89 -36.45 -26.74
C PRO A 420 -2.42 -36.76 -27.04
N LEU A 421 -1.64 -37.02 -26.00
CA LEU A 421 -0.28 -37.56 -26.09
C LEU A 421 -0.32 -38.75 -27.06
N ALA A 422 0.16 -38.53 -28.28
CA ALA A 422 0.47 -39.61 -29.19
C ALA A 422 1.49 -40.50 -28.48
N ALA A 423 1.16 -41.79 -28.39
CA ALA A 423 2.00 -42.81 -27.79
C ALA A 423 3.42 -42.71 -28.36
N LEU A 424 4.34 -42.17 -27.56
CA LEU A 424 5.76 -42.27 -27.82
C LEU A 424 6.18 -43.66 -27.35
N ASP A 425 6.68 -44.44 -28.31
CA ASP A 425 7.30 -45.73 -28.10
C ASP A 425 8.25 -45.72 -26.90
N SER A 426 8.12 -46.75 -26.08
CA SER A 426 8.91 -46.97 -24.88
C SER A 426 10.40 -47.13 -25.22
N PRO A 427 11.33 -46.36 -24.61
CA PRO A 427 12.70 -46.81 -24.50
C PRO A 427 12.82 -47.74 -23.28
N SER A 428 13.29 -48.95 -23.57
CA SER A 428 13.73 -50.02 -22.67
C SER A 428 14.32 -49.56 -21.33
N SER A 429 13.86 -50.21 -20.26
CA SER A 429 14.36 -50.12 -18.89
C SER A 429 15.88 -50.37 -18.78
N PRO A 430 16.64 -49.62 -17.96
CA PRO A 430 18.01 -50.01 -17.64
C PRO A 430 18.02 -51.17 -16.64
N THR A 431 18.72 -52.23 -17.02
CA THR A 431 19.07 -53.41 -16.24
C THR A 431 19.94 -53.01 -15.03
N TYR A 432 19.52 -53.35 -13.82
CA TYR A 432 20.38 -53.27 -12.63
C TYR A 432 21.42 -54.40 -12.65
N ALA A 433 22.70 -54.03 -12.69
CA ALA A 433 23.80 -54.96 -12.51
C ALA A 433 23.91 -55.38 -11.03
N THR A 434 23.98 -56.68 -10.82
CA THR A 434 24.09 -57.39 -9.54
C THR A 434 25.51 -57.25 -8.99
N ALA A 435 25.67 -56.89 -7.71
CA ALA A 435 26.95 -56.98 -6.98
C ALA A 435 26.97 -58.26 -6.11
N PRO A 436 28.13 -58.92 -5.89
CA PRO A 436 28.19 -60.23 -5.22
C PRO A 436 28.13 -60.13 -3.68
N GLN A 437 27.62 -61.18 -3.05
CA GLN A 437 27.40 -61.34 -1.61
C GLN A 437 28.69 -61.66 -0.80
N SER A 438 28.85 -60.94 0.33
CA SER A 438 29.20 -61.36 1.72
C SER A 438 30.54 -62.09 2.02
N PRO A 439 31.18 -61.97 3.22
CA PRO A 439 30.51 -62.15 4.52
C PRO A 439 31.01 -61.41 5.80
N GLN A 440 30.11 -61.46 6.80
CA GLN A 440 30.31 -61.54 8.27
C GLN A 440 30.53 -60.27 9.14
N HIS A 441 29.58 -60.12 10.07
CA HIS A 441 29.57 -59.29 11.29
C HIS A 441 30.69 -59.66 12.28
N PRO A 442 31.03 -58.73 13.19
CA PRO A 442 30.78 -59.00 14.61
C PRO A 442 29.89 -57.96 15.31
N GLN A 443 29.26 -58.45 16.37
CA GLN A 443 28.28 -57.82 17.27
C GLN A 443 28.91 -56.82 18.26
N TYR A 444 28.17 -55.78 18.66
CA TYR A 444 28.22 -55.23 20.03
C TYR A 444 26.82 -54.79 20.50
N PRO A 445 26.52 -54.88 21.82
CA PRO A 445 25.18 -54.87 22.37
C PRO A 445 24.77 -53.48 22.88
N GLY A 446 23.46 -53.19 22.90
CA GLY A 446 22.95 -51.96 23.49
C GLY A 446 21.43 -51.86 23.43
N SER A 447 20.77 -52.51 24.38
CA SER A 447 19.34 -52.41 24.67
C SER A 447 18.92 -50.98 24.99
N TYR A 448 17.98 -50.41 24.23
CA TYR A 448 17.28 -49.18 24.59
C TYR A 448 16.15 -49.50 25.58
N ALA A 449 16.29 -49.04 26.82
CA ALA A 449 15.20 -48.99 27.79
C ALA A 449 14.34 -47.72 27.55
N PRO A 450 13.00 -47.79 27.70
CA PRO A 450 12.14 -46.61 27.60
C PRO A 450 12.36 -45.64 28.78
N LEU A 451 12.40 -44.34 28.49
CA LEU A 451 12.48 -43.27 29.50
C LEU A 451 11.21 -43.22 30.37
N PRO A 452 11.34 -42.98 31.69
CA PRO A 452 10.20 -42.94 32.60
C PRO A 452 9.38 -41.64 32.47
N GLN A 453 8.05 -41.79 32.49
CA GLN A 453 7.08 -40.69 32.56
C GLN A 453 7.21 -39.95 33.90
N ARG A 454 7.40 -38.63 33.85
CA ARG A 454 7.44 -37.77 35.04
C ARG A 454 6.04 -37.25 35.36
N GLN A 455 5.57 -37.54 36.56
CA GLN A 455 4.29 -37.09 37.14
C GLN A 455 4.28 -35.57 37.37
N SER A 456 3.13 -34.95 37.07
CA SER A 456 2.83 -33.53 37.33
C SER A 456 2.61 -33.28 38.83
N PRO A 457 3.20 -32.23 39.46
CA PRO A 457 2.86 -31.88 40.82
C PRO A 457 1.57 -31.06 40.88
N GLN A 458 0.61 -31.55 41.66
CA GLN A 458 -0.52 -30.78 42.17
C GLN A 458 -0.02 -29.70 43.13
N GLY A 459 -0.33 -28.43 42.83
CA GLY A 459 -0.13 -27.30 43.72
C GLY A 459 -1.48 -26.70 44.11
N THR A 460 -1.75 -26.67 45.41
CA THR A 460 -2.90 -26.12 46.11
C THR A 460 -3.02 -24.60 45.90
N TYR A 461 -4.21 -24.13 45.52
CA TYR A 461 -4.58 -22.71 45.51
C TYR A 461 -5.37 -22.38 46.78
N ASP A 462 -4.84 -21.44 47.56
CA ASP A 462 -5.58 -20.78 48.65
C ASP A 462 -6.22 -19.48 48.16
N THR A 463 -7.46 -19.31 48.58
CA THR A 463 -8.41 -18.24 48.27
C THR A 463 -8.11 -16.92 48.98
N ALA A 464 -8.10 -15.80 48.25
CA ALA A 464 -8.42 -14.48 48.83
C ALA A 464 -8.86 -13.43 47.78
N SER A 465 -10.09 -12.94 47.98
CA SER A 465 -10.63 -11.61 47.61
C SER A 465 -10.57 -11.12 46.16
N THR A 466 -11.65 -11.40 45.43
CA THR A 466 -12.08 -10.65 44.24
C THR A 466 -12.83 -9.39 44.67
N THR A 467 -12.23 -8.21 44.52
CA THR A 467 -12.98 -6.94 44.56
C THR A 467 -13.15 -6.45 43.13
N GLN A 468 -14.39 -6.54 42.64
CA GLN A 468 -14.85 -5.87 41.42
C GLN A 468 -14.76 -4.35 41.63
N PHE A 469 -14.10 -3.64 40.73
CA PHE A 469 -14.36 -2.20 40.55
C PHE A 469 -14.96 -1.97 39.16
N ARG A 470 -16.18 -1.41 39.21
CA ARG A 470 -16.99 -0.93 38.10
C ARG A 470 -16.36 0.31 37.49
N ALA A 471 -16.44 0.42 36.17
CA ALA A 471 -16.24 1.67 35.47
C ALA A 471 -17.40 2.63 35.79
N GLY A 472 -17.06 3.85 36.21
CA GLY A 472 -17.99 4.96 36.41
C GLY A 472 -18.25 5.32 37.86
N GLU A 473 -17.38 6.16 38.44
CA GLU A 473 -17.67 7.13 39.51
C GLU A 473 -16.37 7.85 39.91
N ALA A 474 -16.11 9.01 39.29
CA ALA A 474 -15.28 10.10 39.81
C ALA A 474 -15.33 11.26 38.80
N ALA A 475 -16.54 11.78 38.58
CA ALA A 475 -16.74 13.11 38.03
C ALA A 475 -17.16 13.99 39.20
N ASP A 476 -16.19 14.58 39.88
CA ASP A 476 -16.44 15.73 40.74
C ASP A 476 -15.30 16.73 40.50
N GLY A 477 -15.73 17.88 39.97
CA GLY A 477 -14.84 18.91 39.48
C GLY A 477 -14.15 19.66 40.61
N THR A 478 -13.00 20.24 40.28
CA THR A 478 -12.51 21.56 40.74
C THR A 478 -11.09 21.76 40.23
N TRP A 479 -10.93 22.20 38.98
CA TRP A 479 -9.76 23.00 38.55
C TRP A 479 -10.18 23.83 37.33
N ARG A 480 -11.02 24.83 37.59
CA ARG A 480 -11.11 26.03 36.75
C ARG A 480 -10.14 27.07 37.33
N ASP A 481 -9.56 27.85 36.45
CA ASP A 481 -8.69 29.02 36.69
C ASP A 481 -7.28 28.75 37.23
N ALA A 482 -6.35 28.60 36.28
CA ALA A 482 -4.98 29.06 36.44
C ALA A 482 -4.58 29.88 35.20
N THR A 483 -5.24 31.02 35.03
CA THR A 483 -4.86 32.08 34.09
C THR A 483 -3.62 32.77 34.67
N MET A 484 -2.44 32.26 34.36
CA MET A 484 -1.19 32.93 34.71
C MET A 484 -0.98 34.09 33.74
N GLN A 485 -1.21 35.31 34.22
CA GLN A 485 -0.93 36.53 33.47
C GLN A 485 0.58 36.63 33.20
N LEU A 486 0.97 36.53 31.94
CA LEU A 486 2.31 36.87 31.48
C LEU A 486 2.41 38.40 31.34
N GLN A 487 3.23 39.02 32.20
CA GLN A 487 3.65 40.40 32.04
C GLN A 487 4.67 40.49 30.88
N PRO A 488 4.54 41.47 29.96
CA PRO A 488 5.48 41.63 28.86
C PRO A 488 6.79 42.26 29.35
N VAL A 489 7.88 41.50 29.27
CA VAL A 489 9.25 42.03 29.42
C VAL A 489 9.61 42.78 28.15
N ARG A 490 9.83 44.10 28.26
CA ARG A 490 10.44 44.91 27.21
C ARG A 490 11.96 44.69 27.19
N PRO A 491 12.61 44.72 26.02
CA PRO A 491 14.05 44.64 25.89
C PRO A 491 14.70 46.01 26.15
N HIS A 492 15.93 45.95 26.68
CA HIS A 492 16.92 47.02 26.88
C HIS A 492 17.23 47.29 28.36
N ASP A 493 18.32 46.67 28.83
CA ASP A 493 19.33 47.43 29.54
C ASP A 493 20.72 46.86 29.24
N THR A 494 21.56 47.74 28.72
CA THR A 494 22.99 47.60 28.53
C THR A 494 23.70 47.93 29.84
N ASP A 495 24.65 47.12 30.30
CA ASP A 495 25.86 47.69 30.93
C ASP A 495 27.11 46.85 30.62
N PRO A 496 28.13 47.46 29.99
CA PRO A 496 29.45 46.89 29.84
C PRO A 496 30.29 47.04 31.12
N ARG A 497 31.33 46.19 31.21
CA ARG A 497 32.51 46.21 32.10
C ARG A 497 32.49 45.08 33.14
N ASN A 498 33.25 44.02 32.86
CA ASN A 498 34.48 43.85 33.63
C ASN A 498 35.55 43.09 32.84
N SER A 499 36.69 43.76 32.76
CA SER A 499 38.00 43.38 32.27
C SER A 499 38.67 42.29 33.11
N ARG A 500 39.39 41.37 32.44
CA ARG A 500 40.84 41.16 32.62
C ARG A 500 41.41 40.38 31.46
#